data_AF-A0A7C6J3W5-F1
#
_entry.id   AF-A0A7C6J3W5-F1
#
_cell.length_a   1.000
_cell.length_b   1.000
_cell.length_c   1.000
_cell.angle_alpha   90.00
_cell.angle_beta   90.00
_cell.angle_gamma   90.00
#
_symmetry.space_group_name_H-M   'P 1'
#
loop_
_entity.id
_entity.type
_entity.pdbx_description
1 polymer ?
#
loop_
_entity_poly.entity_id
_entity_poly.type
_entity_poly.pdbx_seq_one_letter_code
_entity_poly.pdbx_strand_id
1 'polypeptide(L)' 'MITPSLEDLLKQVDSQYTLVIATAKRARQINARDGDDNSIRAVSLAMEDILSGRVQIERK' A
#
# COMPACT_ATOMS: atom_id res chain seq x y z
N MET A 1 -18.75 -3.90 -2.91
CA MET A 1 -17.81 -3.67 -1.79
C MET A 1 -16.47 -3.34 -2.40
N ILE A 2 -15.89 -2.18 -2.08
CA ILE A 2 -14.52 -1.84 -2.51
C ILE A 2 -13.60 -2.43 -1.45
N THR A 3 -12.96 -3.54 -1.77
CA THR A 3 -11.92 -4.15 -0.95
C THR A 3 -10.57 -3.79 -1.55
N PRO A 4 -9.61 -3.28 -0.76
CA PRO A 4 -9.63 -3.11 0.69
C PRO A 4 -10.42 -1.88 1.19
N SER A 5 -11.02 -1.98 2.39
CA SER A 5 -11.67 -0.85 3.08
C SER A 5 -10.61 0.06 3.70
N LEU A 6 -10.79 1.38 3.61
CA LEU A 6 -9.90 2.37 4.20
C LEU A 6 -9.75 2.17 5.72
N GLU A 7 -10.82 1.83 6.42
CA GLU A 7 -10.79 1.60 7.87
C GLU A 7 -9.86 0.45 8.26
N ASP A 8 -9.83 -0.63 7.47
CA ASP A 8 -8.99 -1.79 7.75
C ASP A 8 -7.50 -1.49 7.49
N LEU A 9 -7.22 -0.67 6.48
CA LEU A 9 -5.87 -0.15 6.24
C LEU A 9 -5.42 0.76 7.37
N LEU A 10 -6.32 1.60 7.91
CA LEU A 10 -6.01 2.48 9.04
C LEU A 10 -5.77 1.73 10.35
N LYS A 11 -6.25 0.49 10.51
CA LYS A 11 -5.89 -0.36 11.66
C LYS A 11 -4.45 -0.88 11.59
N GLN A 12 -3.84 -0.91 10.40
CA GLN A 12 -2.47 -1.39 10.19
C GLN A 12 -1.42 -0.27 10.30
N VAL A 13 -1.85 1.00 10.35
CA VAL A 13 -0.98 2.17 10.24
C VAL A 13 -1.40 3.26 11.22
N ASP A 14 -0.44 3.92 11.83
CA ASP A 14 -0.71 4.91 12.88
C ASP A 14 -1.39 6.19 12.39
N SER A 15 -1.34 6.48 11.09
CA SER A 15 -1.87 7.73 10.51
C SER A 15 -2.20 7.57 9.03
N GLN A 16 -3.21 8.31 8.57
CA GLN A 16 -3.55 8.44 7.15
C GLN A 16 -2.35 8.87 6.29
N TYR A 17 -1.49 9.77 6.80
CA TYR A 17 -0.30 10.20 6.06
C TYR A 17 0.71 9.06 5.90
N THR A 18 0.86 8.22 6.94
CA THR A 18 1.72 7.03 6.90
C THR A 18 1.19 6.03 5.87
N LEU A 19 -0.13 5.82 5.83
CA LEU A 19 -0.77 4.96 4.83
C LEU A 19 -0.48 5.44 3.39
N VAL A 20 -0.64 6.73 3.13
CA VAL A 20 -0.42 7.32 1.79
C VAL A 20 1.03 7.15 1.36
N ILE A 21 1.98 7.49 2.23
CA ILE A 21 3.41 7.38 1.93
C ILE A 21 3.82 5.92 1.72
N ALA A 22 3.37 5.01 2.59
CA ALA A 22 3.69 3.59 2.49
C ALA A 22 3.11 2.96 1.21
N THR A 23 1.84 3.27 0.91
CA THR A 23 1.16 2.78 -0.31
C THR A 23 1.88 3.28 -1.56
N ALA A 24 2.19 4.58 -1.63
CA ALA A 24 2.89 5.16 -2.78
C ALA A 24 4.30 4.57 -2.97
N LYS A 25 5.05 4.40 -1.87
CA LYS A 25 6.39 3.79 -1.91
C LYS A 25 6.31 2.34 -2.37
N ARG A 26 5.33 1.57 -1.87
CA ARG A 26 5.14 0.18 -2.24
C ARG A 26 4.67 0.03 -3.70
N ALA A 27 3.75 0.86 -4.16
CA ALA A 27 3.30 0.88 -5.54
C ALA A 27 4.47 1.13 -6.52
N ARG A 28 5.37 2.06 -6.20
CA ARG A 28 6.59 2.30 -6.99
C ARG A 28 7.51 1.06 -7.04
N GLN A 29 7.64 0.34 -5.94
CA GLN A 29 8.43 -0.90 -5.91
C GLN A 29 7.80 -1.99 -6.79
N ILE A 30 6.47 -2.09 -6.81
CA ILE A 30 5.74 -3.05 -7.65
C ILE A 30 5.95 -2.71 -9.13
N ASN A 31 5.73 -1.45 -9.53
CA ASN A 31 5.98 -1.01 -10.90
C ASN A 31 7.43 -1.24 -11.35
N ALA A 32 8.40 -0.96 -10.47
CA ALA A 32 9.81 -1.17 -10.78
C ALA A 32 10.18 -2.66 -10.96
N ARG A 33 9.41 -3.59 -10.37
CA ARG A 33 9.64 -5.05 -10.50
C ARG A 33 8.92 -5.63 -11.71
N ASP A 34 7.67 -5.23 -11.94
CA ASP A 34 6.82 -5.81 -12.99
C ASP A 34 7.08 -5.18 -14.37
N GLY A 35 7.76 -4.02 -14.43
CA GLY A 35 8.05 -3.31 -15.68
C GLY A 35 6.82 -2.73 -16.37
N ASP A 36 5.67 -2.79 -15.70
CA ASP A 36 4.37 -2.34 -16.17
C ASP A 36 4.04 -1.00 -15.50
N ASP A 37 3.71 0.03 -16.28
CA ASP A 37 3.44 1.39 -15.77
C ASP A 37 1.98 1.56 -15.31
N ASN A 38 1.38 0.46 -14.84
CA ASN A 38 0.00 0.46 -14.37
C ASN A 38 -0.08 0.89 -12.90
N SER A 39 0.00 2.21 -12.72
CA SER A 39 -0.05 2.84 -11.40
C SER A 39 -1.31 2.48 -10.59
N ILE A 40 -2.47 2.29 -11.24
CA ILE A 40 -3.71 1.93 -10.53
C ILE A 40 -3.59 0.53 -9.94
N ARG A 41 -3.17 -0.44 -10.75
CA ARG A 41 -2.99 -1.83 -10.32
C ARG A 41 -1.96 -1.93 -9.20
N ALA A 42 -0.85 -1.21 -9.31
CA ALA A 42 0.20 -1.22 -8.29
C ALA A 42 -0.25 -0.61 -6.97
N VAL A 43 -1.11 0.42 -6.98
CA VAL A 43 -1.72 0.98 -5.77
C VAL A 43 -2.65 -0.05 -5.12
N SER A 44 -3.49 -0.74 -5.90
CA SER A 44 -4.37 -1.81 -5.38
C SER A 44 -3.56 -2.93 -4.71
N LEU A 45 -2.52 -3.42 -5.39
CA LEU A 45 -1.61 -4.45 -4.85
C LEU A 45 -0.86 -3.96 -3.60
N ALA A 46 -0.44 -2.70 -3.58
CA ALA A 46 0.20 -2.10 -2.41
C ALA A 46 -0.74 -2.05 -1.19
N MET A 47 -2.02 -1.72 -1.39
CA MET A 47 -2.99 -1.73 -0.31
C MET A 47 -3.26 -3.14 0.20
N GLU A 48 -3.34 -4.14 -0.67
CA GLU A 48 -3.45 -5.56 -0.26
C GLU A 48 -2.21 -6.03 0.52
N ASP A 49 -1.02 -5.63 0.10
CA ASP A 49 0.23 -5.93 0.80
C ASP A 49 0.27 -5.32 2.21
N ILE A 50 -0.24 -4.10 2.37
CA ILE A 50 -0.35 -3.46 3.68
C ILE A 50 -1.40 -4.18 4.54
N LEU A 51 -2.58 -4.48 3.99
CA LEU A 51 -3.65 -5.16 4.72
C LEU A 51 -3.23 -6.57 5.19
N SER A 52 -2.44 -7.28 4.38
CA SER A 52 -1.93 -8.62 4.69
C SER A 52 -0.70 -8.62 5.61
N GLY A 53 -0.21 -7.45 6.04
CA GLY A 53 0.98 -7.33 6.88
C GLY A 53 2.30 -7.68 6.19
N ARG A 54 2.30 -7.81 4.84
CA ARG A 54 3.52 -8.08 4.05
C ARG A 54 4.46 -6.86 3.99
N VAL A 55 3.96 -5.67 4.31
CA VAL A 55 4.73 -4.43 4.39
C VAL A 55 4.87 -4.00 5.84
N GLN A 56 6.10 -4.04 6.34
CA GLN A 56 6.46 -3.48 7.65
C GLN A 56 6.75 -1.99 7.48
N ILE A 57 6.05 -1.13 8.22
CA ILE A 57 6.27 0.31 8.20
C ILE A 57 7.10 0.67 9.44
N GLU A 58 8.42 0.73 9.26
CA GLU A 58 9.32 1.17 10.32
C GLU A 58 9.34 2.70 10.42
N ARG A 59 9.19 3.20 11.65
CA ARG A 59 9.49 4.60 11.98
C ARG A 59 10.95 4.71 12.41
N LYS A 60 11.64 5.72 11.89
CA LYS A 60 12.93 6.18 12.42
C LYS A 60 12.70 7.26 13.46
#